data_AF-A0A440I882-F1
#
_entry.id   AF-A0A440I882-F1
#
_cell.length_a   1.000
_cell.length_b   1.000
_cell.length_c   1.000
_cell.angle_alpha   90.00
_cell.angle_beta   90.00
_cell.angle_gamma   90.00
#
_symmetry.space_group_name_H-M   'P 1'
#
loop_
_entity.id
_entity.type
_entity.pdbx_description
1 polymer ?
#
loop_
_entity_poly.entity_id
_entity_poly.type
_entity_poly.pdbx_seq_one_letter_code
_entity_poly.pdbx_strand_id
1 'polypeptide(L)'
;MVQQLTDPSVGLTSFQQALGDGEISPVRCKLDPDLYVLVDEPAGTPRFTYARIEEDGTVTAIAILAIVEPMEGLPCFQLGYAVPEQYRNQGRAKKVVKAALAEHQHGFANANVHTFYVEAVVGADNPISQAVAAATISDQPEAGSDKFAEVPVLQYVRKFEPAGG
;
A
#
# COMPACT_ATOMS: atom_id res chain seq x y z
N MET A 1 -12.67 24.14 -3.31
CA MET A 1 -12.68 22.67 -3.52
C MET A 1 -12.18 22.07 -2.22
N VAL A 2 -12.91 21.13 -1.62
CA VAL A 2 -12.45 20.46 -0.38
C VAL A 2 -11.33 19.51 -0.80
N GLN A 3 -10.11 19.78 -0.35
CA GLN A 3 -8.97 18.89 -0.58
C GLN A 3 -9.19 17.64 0.28
N GLN A 4 -9.08 16.45 -0.33
CA GLN A 4 -9.28 15.17 0.35
C GLN A 4 -7.96 14.41 0.34
N LEU A 5 -7.79 13.53 1.33
CA LEU A 5 -6.69 12.57 1.33
C LEU A 5 -6.74 11.72 0.05
N THR A 6 -5.56 11.30 -0.43
CA THR A 6 -5.46 10.38 -1.55
C THR A 6 -6.34 9.16 -1.31
N ASP A 7 -7.27 8.89 -2.23
CA ASP A 7 -8.17 7.73 -2.15
C ASP A 7 -7.62 6.57 -3.01
N PRO A 8 -7.12 5.49 -2.39
CA PRO A 8 -6.60 4.34 -3.13
C PRO A 8 -7.70 3.60 -3.93
N SER A 9 -8.98 3.86 -3.67
CA SER A 9 -10.09 3.27 -4.42
C SER A 9 -10.09 3.74 -5.87
N VAL A 10 -9.69 4.98 -6.14
CA VAL A 10 -9.49 5.50 -7.51
C VAL A 10 -8.39 4.69 -8.20
N GLY A 11 -7.28 4.46 -7.50
CA GLY A 11 -6.18 3.63 -8.00
C GLY A 11 -6.62 2.19 -8.31
N LEU A 12 -7.49 1.61 -7.47
CA LEU A 12 -8.05 0.28 -7.71
C LEU A 12 -8.87 0.23 -8.99
N THR A 13 -9.80 1.18 -9.17
CA THR A 13 -10.65 1.23 -10.36
C THR A 13 -9.82 1.36 -11.63
N SER A 14 -8.84 2.28 -11.64
CA SER A 14 -7.95 2.45 -12.79
C SER A 14 -7.09 1.21 -13.06
N PHE A 15 -6.59 0.54 -12.01
CA PHE A 15 -5.83 -0.69 -12.17
C PHE A 15 -6.67 -1.82 -12.78
N GLN A 16 -7.91 -2.01 -12.30
CA GLN A 16 -8.84 -3.01 -12.85
C GLN A 16 -9.14 -2.74 -14.32
N GLN A 17 -9.38 -1.48 -14.68
CA GLN A 17 -9.67 -1.09 -16.06
C GLN A 17 -8.46 -1.34 -16.97
N ALA A 18 -7.29 -0.82 -16.61
CA ALA A 18 -6.07 -0.99 -17.40
C ALA A 18 -5.67 -2.47 -17.55
N LEU A 19 -5.94 -3.31 -16.54
CA LEU A 19 -5.74 -4.76 -16.62
C LEU A 19 -6.70 -5.38 -17.65
N GLY A 20 -7.98 -5.01 -17.61
CA GLY A 20 -8.99 -5.50 -18.54
C GLY A 20 -8.74 -5.07 -19.99
N ASP A 21 -8.21 -3.85 -20.17
CA ASP A 21 -7.87 -3.28 -21.47
C ASP A 21 -6.51 -3.78 -22.00
N GLY A 22 -5.74 -4.53 -21.19
CA GLY A 22 -4.42 -5.04 -21.54
C GLY A 22 -3.32 -3.97 -21.59
N GLU A 23 -3.55 -2.80 -21.00
CA GLU A 23 -2.59 -1.68 -20.93
C GLU A 23 -1.48 -1.94 -19.92
N ILE A 24 -1.77 -2.75 -18.90
CA ILE A 24 -0.80 -3.17 -17.89
C ILE A 24 -0.65 -4.68 -17.86
N SER A 25 0.55 -5.14 -17.53
CA SER A 25 0.86 -6.56 -17.35
C SER A 25 1.59 -6.77 -16.01
N PRO A 26 0.87 -6.81 -14.88
CA PRO A 26 1.44 -7.09 -13.57
C PRO A 26 2.16 -8.43 -13.54
N VAL A 27 3.28 -8.50 -12.83
CA VAL A 27 4.10 -9.70 -12.70
C VAL A 27 3.73 -10.44 -11.43
N ARG A 28 3.62 -11.77 -11.48
CA ARG A 28 3.34 -12.59 -10.29
C ARG A 28 4.46 -12.44 -9.25
N CYS A 29 4.08 -12.27 -8.00
CA CYS A 29 4.98 -12.18 -6.85
C CYS A 29 5.66 -13.54 -6.54
N LYS A 30 6.79 -13.50 -5.85
CA LYS A 30 7.59 -14.68 -5.52
C LYS A 30 7.08 -15.43 -4.29
N LEU A 31 6.68 -14.72 -3.24
CA LEU A 31 6.28 -15.35 -1.97
C LEU A 31 4.81 -15.79 -1.97
N ASP A 32 3.98 -15.13 -2.78
CA ASP A 32 2.54 -15.35 -2.80
C ASP A 32 2.03 -15.47 -4.24
N PRO A 33 1.58 -16.67 -4.66
CA PRO A 33 1.23 -16.95 -6.06
C PRO A 33 -0.04 -16.23 -6.53
N ASP A 34 -0.87 -15.74 -5.62
CA ASP A 34 -2.12 -15.01 -5.91
C ASP A 34 -1.93 -13.49 -5.75
N LEU A 35 -0.68 -13.04 -5.58
CA LEU A 35 -0.30 -11.64 -5.54
C LEU A 35 0.47 -11.30 -6.81
N TYR A 36 0.15 -10.15 -7.38
CA TYR A 36 0.81 -9.60 -8.55
C TYR A 36 1.32 -8.20 -8.22
N VAL A 37 2.45 -7.81 -8.82
CA VAL A 37 3.04 -6.48 -8.66
C VAL A 37 3.15 -5.80 -10.02
N LEU A 38 2.69 -4.55 -10.07
CA LEU A 38 3.02 -3.61 -11.12
C LEU A 38 3.97 -2.56 -10.54
N VAL A 39 5.06 -2.29 -11.24
CA VAL A 39 5.99 -1.20 -10.88
C VAL A 39 5.90 -0.14 -11.96
N ASP A 40 5.60 1.08 -11.55
CA ASP A 40 5.53 2.25 -12.42
C ASP A 40 6.17 3.48 -11.77
N GLU A 41 6.32 4.57 -12.53
CA GLU A 41 7.00 5.79 -12.07
C GLU A 41 6.16 7.05 -12.35
N PRO A 42 5.00 7.23 -11.67
CA PRO A 42 4.23 8.45 -11.79
C PRO A 42 5.09 9.64 -11.36
N ALA A 43 5.17 10.67 -12.21
CA ALA A 43 5.99 11.86 -11.99
C ALA A 43 7.48 11.57 -11.67
N GLY A 44 8.01 10.43 -12.11
CA GLY A 44 9.40 10.03 -11.90
C GLY A 44 9.71 9.42 -10.53
N THR A 45 8.68 9.10 -9.74
CA THR A 45 8.85 8.45 -8.43
C THR A 45 8.36 7.01 -8.48
N PRO A 46 9.20 6.02 -8.13
CA PRO A 46 8.78 4.62 -8.11
C PRO A 46 7.57 4.35 -7.23
N ARG A 47 6.63 3.60 -7.79
CA ARG A 47 5.42 3.13 -7.13
C ARG A 47 5.23 1.64 -7.41
N PHE A 48 4.93 0.91 -6.35
CA PHE A 48 4.68 -0.53 -6.37
C PHE A 48 3.21 -0.77 -6.06
N THR A 49 2.46 -1.28 -7.03
CA THR A 49 1.06 -1.65 -6.84
C THR A 49 0.95 -3.17 -6.77
N TYR A 50 0.66 -3.68 -5.58
CA TYR A 50 0.40 -5.09 -5.33
C TYR A 50 -1.10 -5.36 -5.41
N ALA A 51 -1.51 -6.33 -6.21
CA ALA A 51 -2.91 -6.65 -6.48
C ALA A 51 -3.21 -8.14 -6.24
N ARG A 52 -4.36 -8.41 -5.62
CA ARG A 52 -5.00 -9.73 -5.63
C ARG A 52 -5.88 -9.82 -6.86
N ILE A 53 -5.56 -10.76 -7.75
CA ILE A 53 -6.25 -10.95 -9.02
C ILE A 53 -6.78 -12.39 -9.04
N GLU A 54 -8.09 -12.54 -9.19
CA GLU A 54 -8.75 -13.85 -9.34
C GLU A 54 -8.49 -14.41 -10.75
N GLU A 55 -8.81 -15.69 -10.98
CA GLU A 55 -8.57 -16.37 -12.27
C GLU A 55 -9.27 -15.69 -13.46
N ASP A 56 -10.40 -15.03 -13.22
CA ASP A 56 -11.17 -14.30 -14.25
C ASP A 56 -10.65 -12.88 -14.52
N GLY A 57 -9.57 -12.46 -13.87
CA GLY A 57 -9.00 -11.11 -13.99
C GLY A 57 -9.60 -10.09 -13.03
N THR A 58 -10.49 -10.49 -12.12
CA THR A 58 -11.08 -9.58 -11.13
C THR A 58 -10.06 -9.19 -10.05
N VAL A 59 -9.85 -7.90 -9.87
CA VAL A 59 -9.00 -7.31 -8.84
C VAL A 59 -9.80 -7.13 -7.56
N THR A 60 -9.45 -7.87 -6.52
CA THR A 60 -10.25 -7.91 -5.28
C THR A 60 -9.66 -7.17 -4.11
N ALA A 61 -8.38 -6.78 -4.20
CA ALA A 61 -7.72 -5.90 -3.25
C ALA A 61 -6.42 -5.37 -3.84
N ILE A 62 -6.04 -4.15 -3.47
CA ILE A 62 -4.71 -3.61 -3.77
C ILE A 62 -4.02 -3.05 -2.53
N ALA A 63 -2.69 -3.06 -2.55
CA ALA A 63 -1.82 -2.29 -1.68
C ALA A 63 -0.79 -1.54 -2.55
N ILE A 64 -0.66 -0.24 -2.34
CA ILE A 64 0.23 0.65 -3.09
C ILE A 64 1.32 1.13 -2.14
N LEU A 65 2.58 0.95 -2.51
CA LEU A 65 3.74 1.52 -1.83
C LEU A 65 4.38 2.53 -2.78
N ALA A 66 4.28 3.83 -2.45
CA ALA A 66 4.92 4.91 -3.20
C ALA A 66 6.09 5.47 -2.40
N ILE A 67 7.23 5.73 -3.05
CA ILE A 67 8.35 6.40 -2.37
C ILE A 67 7.94 7.82 -1.98
N VAL A 68 8.25 8.20 -0.74
CA VAL A 68 8.04 9.56 -0.21
C VAL A 68 9.35 10.08 0.39
N GLU A 69 9.32 11.27 1.00
CA GLU A 69 10.49 11.85 1.64
C GLU A 69 11.12 10.85 2.64
N PRO A 70 12.47 10.71 2.64
CA PRO A 70 13.16 9.84 3.57
C PRO A 70 12.83 10.17 5.02
N MET A 71 12.64 9.13 5.83
CA MET A 71 12.44 9.26 7.27
C MET A 71 13.74 8.86 7.97
N GLU A 72 14.30 9.74 8.79
CA GLU A 72 15.59 9.54 9.47
C GLU A 72 16.75 9.18 8.52
N GLY A 73 16.71 9.69 7.28
CA GLY A 73 17.72 9.40 6.25
C GLY A 73 17.59 8.01 5.61
N LEU A 74 16.56 7.24 5.95
CA LEU A 74 16.25 5.94 5.34
C LEU A 74 15.09 6.06 4.34
N PRO A 75 15.05 5.23 3.28
CA PRO A 75 13.93 5.19 2.36
C PRO A 75 12.60 5.03 3.10
N CYS A 76 11.58 5.79 2.70
CA CYS A 76 10.23 5.71 3.27
C CYS A 76 9.21 5.49 2.16
N PHE A 77 8.21 4.65 2.44
CA PHE A 77 7.13 4.34 1.52
C PHE A 77 5.80 4.69 2.15
N GLN A 78 4.99 5.47 1.44
CA GLN A 78 3.60 5.69 1.79
C GLN A 78 2.75 4.52 1.29
N LEU A 79 2.01 3.92 2.23
CA LEU A 79 1.10 2.81 2.00
C LEU A 79 -0.33 3.31 1.81
N GLY A 80 -0.90 3.03 0.64
CA GLY A 80 -2.34 3.07 0.39
C GLY A 80 -2.90 1.67 0.16
N TYR A 81 -4.18 1.44 0.46
CA TYR A 81 -4.85 0.17 0.16
C TYR A 81 -6.34 0.37 -0.10
N ALA A 82 -6.90 -0.48 -0.95
CA ALA A 82 -8.32 -0.46 -1.27
C ALA A 82 -8.86 -1.87 -1.52
N VAL A 83 -10.16 -2.01 -1.31
CA VAL A 83 -10.94 -3.22 -1.55
C VAL A 83 -12.29 -2.79 -2.14
N PRO A 84 -12.76 -3.39 -3.26
CA PRO A 84 -14.07 -3.08 -3.83
C PRO A 84 -15.17 -3.36 -2.81
N GLU A 85 -16.25 -2.58 -2.84
CA GLU A 85 -17.29 -2.62 -1.80
C GLU A 85 -17.85 -4.02 -1.54
N GLN A 86 -18.11 -4.76 -2.63
CA GLN A 86 -18.60 -6.14 -2.62
C GLN A 86 -17.66 -7.15 -1.93
N TYR A 87 -16.39 -6.78 -1.73
CA TYR A 87 -15.36 -7.63 -1.12
C TYR A 87 -14.88 -7.13 0.25
N ARG A 88 -15.48 -6.06 0.79
CA ARG A 88 -15.17 -5.52 2.13
C ARG A 88 -15.63 -6.48 3.23
N ASN A 89 -15.15 -6.24 4.46
CA ASN A 89 -15.47 -7.01 5.67
C ASN A 89 -15.07 -8.50 5.65
N GLN A 90 -14.23 -8.91 4.70
CA GLN A 90 -13.71 -10.29 4.54
C GLN A 90 -12.22 -10.41 4.93
N GLY A 91 -11.65 -9.36 5.54
CA GLY A 91 -10.23 -9.30 5.90
C GLY A 91 -9.26 -9.11 4.74
N ARG A 92 -9.74 -8.90 3.51
CA ARG A 92 -8.91 -8.78 2.29
C ARG A 92 -7.88 -7.66 2.36
N ALA A 93 -8.23 -6.49 2.90
CA ALA A 93 -7.30 -5.37 3.08
C ALA A 93 -6.08 -5.77 3.92
N LYS A 94 -6.31 -6.39 5.09
CA LYS A 94 -5.23 -6.88 5.96
C LYS A 94 -4.37 -7.94 5.25
N LYS A 95 -5.01 -8.85 4.50
CA LYS A 95 -4.30 -9.91 3.76
C LYS A 95 -3.41 -9.34 2.65
N VAL A 96 -3.92 -8.43 1.82
CA VAL A 96 -3.13 -7.84 0.72
C VAL A 96 -1.98 -6.98 1.26
N VAL A 97 -2.22 -6.18 2.30
CA VAL A 97 -1.16 -5.35 2.90
C VAL A 97 -0.05 -6.20 3.49
N LYS A 98 -0.38 -7.25 4.27
CA LYS A 98 0.64 -8.15 4.82
C LYS A 98 1.46 -8.84 3.74
N ALA A 99 0.80 -9.33 2.70
CA ALA A 99 1.48 -10.00 1.59
C ALA A 99 2.37 -9.03 0.79
N ALA A 100 1.87 -7.82 0.52
CA ALA A 100 2.62 -6.76 -0.15
C ALA A 100 3.88 -6.36 0.65
N LEU A 101 3.77 -6.15 1.97
CA LEU A 101 4.92 -5.81 2.81
C LEU A 101 5.97 -6.92 2.84
N ALA A 102 5.54 -8.18 2.93
CA ALA A 102 6.45 -9.33 2.89
C ALA A 102 7.16 -9.44 1.53
N GLU A 103 6.43 -9.31 0.43
CA GLU A 103 6.98 -9.35 -0.92
C GLU A 103 7.93 -8.16 -1.16
N HIS A 104 7.56 -6.97 -0.71
CA HIS A 104 8.36 -5.77 -0.85
C HIS A 104 9.69 -5.90 -0.10
N GLN A 105 9.66 -6.35 1.16
CA GLN A 105 10.85 -6.63 1.94
C GLN A 105 11.74 -7.69 1.28
N HIS A 106 11.15 -8.76 0.74
CA HIS A 106 11.89 -9.81 0.04
C HIS A 106 12.53 -9.32 -1.26
N GLY A 107 11.82 -8.54 -2.06
CA GLY A 107 12.34 -7.92 -3.28
C GLY A 107 13.52 -6.98 -2.99
N PHE A 108 13.40 -6.17 -1.93
CA PHE A 108 14.42 -5.19 -1.54
C PHE A 108 15.68 -5.82 -0.94
N ALA A 109 15.53 -6.90 -0.18
CA ALA A 109 16.68 -7.67 0.32
C ALA A 109 17.56 -8.17 -0.84
N ASN A 110 16.96 -8.59 -1.96
CA ASN A 110 17.69 -8.98 -3.17
C ASN A 110 18.40 -7.80 -3.85
N ALA A 111 17.94 -6.57 -3.62
CA ALA A 111 18.52 -5.32 -4.11
C ALA A 111 19.48 -4.65 -3.11
N ASN A 112 19.84 -5.34 -2.03
CA ASN A 112 20.70 -4.85 -0.95
C ASN A 112 20.14 -3.65 -0.17
N VAL A 113 18.81 -3.48 -0.18
CA VAL A 113 18.11 -2.51 0.67
C VAL A 113 17.44 -3.28 1.79
N HIS A 114 17.99 -3.17 2.99
CA HIS A 114 17.57 -3.98 4.14
C HIS A 114 16.76 -3.21 5.17
N THR A 115 16.85 -1.87 5.13
CA THR A 115 16.22 -1.01 6.13
C THR A 115 15.46 0.11 5.46
N PHE A 116 14.18 0.21 5.77
CA PHE A 116 13.27 1.23 5.24
C PHE A 116 12.08 1.43 6.19
N TYR A 117 11.39 2.55 6.02
CA TYR A 117 10.14 2.85 6.71
C TYR A 117 8.95 2.61 5.78
N VAL A 118 7.85 2.18 6.36
CA VAL A 118 6.53 2.25 5.72
C VAL A 118 5.63 3.06 6.64
N GLU A 119 4.95 4.04 6.05
CA GLU A 119 3.93 4.83 6.73
C GLU A 119 2.55 4.64 6.11
N ALA A 120 1.50 4.71 6.93
CA ALA A 120 0.13 4.83 6.47
C ALA A 120 -0.50 6.06 7.15
N VAL A 121 -0.93 7.03 6.35
CA VAL A 121 -1.66 8.21 6.82
C VAL A 121 -3.14 7.97 6.59
N VAL A 122 -3.92 7.90 7.66
CA VAL A 122 -5.35 7.56 7.61
C VAL A 122 -6.17 8.67 8.24
N GLY A 123 -7.28 9.07 7.62
CA GLY A 123 -8.22 10.02 8.20
C GLY A 123 -8.69 9.60 9.60
N ALA A 124 -8.74 10.54 10.54
CA ALA A 124 -9.18 10.28 11.90
C ALA A 124 -10.65 9.81 11.99
N ASP A 125 -11.43 10.05 10.95
CA ASP A 125 -12.82 9.65 10.77
C ASP A 125 -13.00 8.28 10.07
N ASN A 126 -11.91 7.58 9.74
CA ASN A 126 -11.95 6.29 9.04
C ASN A 126 -11.51 5.11 9.94
N PRO A 127 -12.38 4.63 10.86
CA PRO A 127 -12.03 3.57 11.81
C PRO A 127 -11.73 2.23 11.14
N ILE A 128 -12.28 1.97 9.94
CA ILE A 128 -12.05 0.72 9.21
C ILE A 128 -10.60 0.68 8.71
N SER A 129 -10.13 1.75 8.06
CA SER A 129 -8.74 1.85 7.63
C SER A 129 -7.79 1.93 8.82
N GLN A 130 -8.15 2.64 9.89
CA GLN A 130 -7.35 2.65 11.13
C GLN A 130 -7.13 1.23 11.67
N ALA A 131 -8.16 0.38 11.68
CA ALA A 131 -8.05 -1.01 12.12
C ALA A 131 -7.19 -1.89 11.19
N VAL A 132 -7.04 -1.54 9.91
CA VAL A 132 -6.12 -2.20 8.98
C VAL A 132 -4.69 -1.74 9.28
N ALA A 133 -4.45 -0.44 9.27
CA ALA A 133 -3.13 0.16 9.55
C ALA A 133 -2.58 -0.29 10.91
N ALA A 134 -3.42 -0.28 11.95
CA ALA A 134 -3.06 -0.73 13.28
C ALA A 134 -2.58 -2.19 13.31
N ALA A 135 -3.23 -3.05 12.51
CA ALA A 135 -2.95 -4.49 12.49
C ALA A 135 -1.78 -4.88 11.58
N THR A 136 -1.29 -3.98 10.73
CA THR A 136 -0.26 -4.29 9.72
C THR A 136 1.00 -3.43 9.82
N ILE A 137 0.87 -2.20 10.33
CA ILE A 137 1.95 -1.23 10.46
C ILE A 137 2.34 -1.06 11.93
N SER A 138 1.52 -0.42 12.76
CA SER A 138 1.81 -0.16 14.18
C SER A 138 0.51 0.05 14.94
N ASP A 139 0.40 -0.38 16.19
CA ASP A 139 -0.78 -0.11 17.04
C ASP A 139 -0.70 1.25 17.77
N GLN A 140 0.39 1.99 17.58
CA GLN A 140 0.64 3.30 18.19
C GLN A 140 0.70 4.39 17.09
N PRO A 141 -0.45 4.91 16.63
CA PRO A 141 -0.45 6.02 15.69
C PRO A 141 -0.07 7.34 16.37
N GLU A 142 0.55 8.22 15.59
CA GLU A 142 0.71 9.63 15.94
C GLU A 142 -0.42 10.45 15.33
N ALA A 143 -1.07 11.28 16.13
CA ALA A 143 -2.10 12.19 15.65
C ALA A 143 -1.47 13.41 14.98
N GLY A 144 -2.02 13.83 13.85
CA GLY A 144 -1.55 14.99 13.11
C GLY A 144 -2.64 15.63 12.27
N SER A 145 -2.21 16.52 11.39
CA SER A 145 -3.04 17.08 10.33
C SER A 145 -2.33 16.84 9.01
N ASP A 146 -3.06 16.39 8.01
CA ASP A 146 -2.54 16.39 6.66
C ASP A 146 -2.36 17.84 6.20
N LYS A 147 -1.17 18.15 5.67
CA LYS A 147 -0.82 19.54 5.31
C LYS A 147 -1.51 20.02 4.04
N PHE A 148 -1.94 19.11 3.17
CA PHE A 148 -2.58 19.43 1.90
C PHE A 148 -4.10 19.49 2.05
N ALA A 149 -4.68 18.47 2.70
CA ALA A 149 -6.11 18.36 2.92
C ALA A 149 -6.61 19.17 4.14
N GLU A 150 -5.71 19.59 5.04
CA GLU A 150 -6.04 20.31 6.28
C GLU A 150 -7.05 19.54 7.17
N VAL A 151 -6.99 18.20 7.12
CA VAL A 151 -7.86 17.31 7.91
C VAL A 151 -7.08 16.55 8.97
N PRO A 152 -7.71 16.22 10.12
CA PRO A 152 -7.10 15.37 11.13
C PRO A 152 -6.79 13.97 10.59
N VAL A 153 -5.58 13.49 10.87
CA VAL A 153 -5.10 12.18 10.45
C VAL A 153 -4.40 11.45 11.60
N LEU A 154 -4.33 10.13 11.46
CA LEU A 154 -3.49 9.25 12.25
C LEU A 154 -2.40 8.69 11.34
N GLN A 155 -1.14 8.93 11.68
CA GLN A 155 0.02 8.40 11.00
C GLN A 155 0.51 7.15 11.72
N TYR A 156 0.58 6.04 10.99
CA TYR A 156 1.10 4.78 11.46
C TYR A 156 2.45 4.55 10.80
N VAL A 157 3.51 4.32 11.58
CA VAL A 157 4.86 4.12 11.04
C VAL A 157 5.43 2.80 11.51
N ARG A 158 6.09 2.09 10.62
CA ARG A 158 6.86 0.89 10.94
C ARG A 158 8.20 0.91 10.24
N LYS A 159 9.26 0.68 11.02
CA LYS A 159 10.59 0.37 10.49
C LYS A 159 10.67 -1.11 10.12
N PHE A 160 11.15 -1.40 8.93
CA PHE A 160 11.54 -2.73 8.49
C PHE A 160 13.05 -2.84 8.56
N GLU A 161 13.52 -3.93 9.14
CA GLU A 161 14.94 -4.25 9.32
C GLU A 161 15.18 -5.68 8.80
N PRO A 162 16.42 -6.03 8.40
CA PRO A 162 16.71 -7.41 8.05
C PRO A 162 16.42 -8.30 9.26
N ALA A 163 15.82 -9.48 9.01
CA ALA A 163 15.70 -10.48 10.05
C ALA A 163 17.11 -10.76 10.59
N GLY A 164 17.33 -10.51 11.89
CA GLY A 164 18.63 -10.74 12.51
C GLY A 164 19.09 -12.17 12.22
N GLY A 165 20.33 -12.28 11.70
CA GLY A 165 21.01 -13.57 11.56
C GLY A 165 21.39 -14.16 12.92
#